data_AF-A0A067NUQ3-F1
#
_entry.id   AF-A0A067NUQ3-F1
#
_cell.length_a   1.000
_cell.length_b   1.000
_cell.length_c   1.000
_cell.angle_alpha   90.00
_cell.angle_beta   90.00
_cell.angle_gamma   90.00
#
_symmetry.space_group_name_H-M   'P 1'
#
loop_
_entity.id
_entity.type
_entity.pdbx_description
1 polymer ?
#
loop_
_entity_poly.entity_id
_entity_poly.type
_entity_poly.pdbx_seq_one_letter_code
_entity_poly.pdbx_strand_id
1 'polypeptide(L)'
;MWPFFLKFTVSASRVLNVPLEEALKAIQDPVFLITLNPLVIGWSAEPAKPNHYTIRDRLSLLGFFKTVISYTCDFSICDDGVDTETQAGLGTRLWSKWRARPVSDEPGKTEVSEETTVEAFFLNMPMITRTLKASHGELMDSMKAKLEEGHYTPSRYSQYRLLPYLLPLIAALSMYTWTLVSILLPVLGLFYWLYKTSKDPYDLFHLSLNQIGDEPPRTEWLNMGFWRALALAMKLTLAAGYREGDRVLDVGHGTGESLIFLLSCPRIPRPATVTGITSLLSHHKRSSDRVHALQASQTQKSESASVVTLYHGDAVFRPVAYKHPLDPKVSTTFDTILALDCAYHFHSRRAFLSQSLRKLTKGRRIALTDICFSPEALSSRTNRLLIKATHFMPGENIISTTDYIRVMEEIGYVDVKVEDISEDVFPGFMAFLSARGFAWWLFIHILSWYVGLGARFVIVSGARAD
;
A
#
# COMPACT_ATOMS: atom_id res chain seq x y z
N MET A 1 -6.10 -15.63 -18.09
CA MET A 1 -5.51 -15.36 -16.76
C MET A 1 -4.04 -15.07 -17.01
N TRP A 2 -3.64 -13.79 -16.98
CA TRP A 2 -2.31 -13.35 -17.41
C TRP A 2 -1.30 -13.67 -16.30
N PRO A 3 -0.18 -14.38 -16.55
CA PRO A 3 0.69 -14.74 -15.45
C PRO A 3 1.45 -13.48 -15.01
N PHE A 4 1.20 -13.03 -13.78
CA PHE A 4 1.88 -11.90 -13.15
C PHE A 4 3.40 -12.14 -13.02
N PHE A 5 3.81 -13.41 -13.11
CA PHE A 5 5.21 -13.84 -13.23
C PHE A 5 5.45 -14.32 -14.67
N LEU A 6 6.42 -13.71 -15.33
CA LEU A 6 6.81 -14.10 -16.68
C LEU A 6 8.07 -14.95 -16.60
N LYS A 7 8.13 -15.97 -17.45
CA LYS A 7 9.36 -16.71 -17.73
C LYS A 7 10.04 -16.12 -18.95
N PHE A 8 11.34 -15.91 -18.86
CA PHE A 8 12.16 -15.48 -19.99
C PHE A 8 13.46 -16.27 -19.98
N THR A 9 13.88 -16.73 -21.16
CA THR A 9 15.10 -17.51 -21.31
C THR A 9 16.13 -16.68 -22.07
N VAL A 10 17.34 -16.59 -21.51
CA VAL A 10 18.53 -16.05 -22.17
C VAL A 10 19.49 -17.20 -22.38
N SER A 11 20.16 -17.22 -23.53
CA SER A 11 21.28 -18.12 -23.75
C SER A 11 22.52 -17.34 -24.20
N ALA A 12 23.67 -17.85 -23.82
CA ALA A 12 24.98 -17.36 -24.23
C ALA A 12 25.91 -18.55 -24.48
N SER A 13 26.84 -18.41 -25.43
CA SER A 13 27.86 -19.42 -25.70
C SER A 13 29.18 -18.77 -26.09
N ARG A 14 30.30 -19.43 -25.75
CA ARG A 14 31.67 -19.08 -26.16
C ARG A 14 32.47 -20.33 -26.47
N VAL A 15 33.26 -20.27 -27.54
CA VAL A 15 34.28 -21.28 -27.83
C VAL A 15 35.58 -20.90 -27.12
N LEU A 16 36.10 -21.84 -26.34
CA LEU A 16 37.32 -21.75 -25.57
C LEU A 16 38.43 -22.59 -26.21
N ASN A 17 39.65 -22.07 -26.21
CA ASN A 17 40.86 -22.77 -26.69
C ASN A 17 41.47 -23.66 -25.58
N VAL A 18 40.63 -24.45 -24.91
CA VAL A 18 41.05 -25.40 -23.88
C VAL A 18 40.39 -26.77 -24.10
N PRO A 19 41.03 -27.88 -23.69
CA PRO A 19 40.44 -29.22 -23.77
C PRO A 19 39.15 -29.33 -22.94
N LEU A 20 38.25 -30.23 -23.37
CA LEU A 20 36.94 -30.43 -22.76
C LEU A 20 37.00 -30.72 -21.26
N GLU A 21 37.97 -31.53 -20.83
CA GLU A 21 38.15 -31.89 -19.43
C GLU A 21 38.46 -30.67 -18.55
N GLU A 22 39.24 -29.72 -19.06
CA GLU A 22 39.62 -28.51 -18.35
C GLU A 22 38.44 -27.54 -18.26
N ALA A 23 37.71 -27.35 -19.37
CA ALA A 23 36.48 -26.57 -19.37
C ALA A 23 35.42 -27.14 -18.41
N LEU A 24 35.24 -28.47 -18.38
CA LEU A 24 34.30 -29.14 -17.47
C LEU A 24 34.68 -28.92 -16.01
N LYS A 25 35.96 -29.14 -15.65
CA LYS A 25 36.44 -28.90 -14.28
C LYS A 25 36.19 -27.46 -13.82
N ALA A 26 36.35 -26.49 -14.72
CA ALA A 26 36.15 -25.08 -14.41
C ALA A 26 34.67 -24.74 -14.17
N ILE A 27 33.76 -25.14 -15.08
CA ILE A 27 32.33 -24.85 -14.89
C ILE A 27 31.71 -25.65 -13.75
N GLN A 28 32.29 -26.79 -13.38
CA GLN A 28 31.83 -27.60 -12.25
C GLN A 28 32.35 -27.11 -10.89
N ASP A 29 33.22 -26.10 -10.83
CA ASP A 29 33.63 -25.43 -9.57
C ASP A 29 32.65 -24.28 -9.26
N PRO A 30 31.79 -24.42 -8.23
CA PRO A 30 30.81 -23.39 -7.88
C PRO A 30 31.44 -22.06 -7.51
N VAL A 31 32.60 -22.07 -6.83
CA VAL A 31 33.27 -20.84 -6.41
C VAL A 31 33.88 -20.13 -7.60
N PHE A 32 34.44 -20.89 -8.54
CA PHE A 32 34.91 -20.33 -9.81
C PHE A 32 33.76 -19.62 -10.54
N LEU A 33 32.62 -20.28 -10.73
CA LEU A 33 31.45 -19.66 -11.37
C LEU A 33 30.94 -18.41 -10.63
N ILE A 34 30.84 -18.46 -9.30
CA ILE A 34 30.42 -17.30 -8.49
C ILE A 34 31.37 -16.11 -8.69
N THR A 35 32.69 -16.37 -8.66
CA THR A 35 33.69 -15.30 -8.73
C THR A 35 33.95 -14.76 -10.15
N LEU A 36 33.34 -15.36 -11.17
CA LEU A 36 33.34 -14.82 -12.53
C LEU A 36 32.32 -13.70 -12.71
N ASN A 37 31.24 -13.65 -11.92
CA ASN A 37 30.26 -12.58 -12.01
C ASN A 37 30.85 -11.27 -11.46
N PRO A 38 31.01 -10.21 -12.29
CA PRO A 38 31.66 -8.96 -11.87
C PRO A 38 30.85 -8.17 -10.82
N LEU A 39 29.59 -8.54 -10.62
CA LEU A 39 28.70 -7.93 -9.63
C LEU A 39 28.94 -8.51 -8.23
N VAL A 40 29.55 -9.69 -8.11
CA VAL A 40 29.77 -10.36 -6.83
C VAL A 40 30.80 -9.61 -5.99
N ILE A 41 30.39 -9.26 -4.78
CA ILE A 41 31.24 -8.60 -3.79
C ILE A 41 31.50 -9.47 -2.55
N GLY A 42 30.88 -10.65 -2.48
CA GLY A 42 31.19 -11.67 -1.49
C GLY A 42 30.22 -12.85 -1.54
N TRP A 43 30.62 -13.96 -0.97
CA TRP A 43 29.81 -15.19 -0.88
C TRP A 43 30.15 -15.99 0.38
N SER A 44 29.29 -16.92 0.75
CA SER A 44 29.50 -17.90 1.84
C SER A 44 28.71 -19.18 1.57
N ALA A 45 29.31 -20.38 1.69
CA ALA A 45 28.51 -21.60 1.72
C ALA A 45 27.85 -21.80 3.07
N GLU A 46 26.75 -22.53 2.99
CA GLU A 46 26.05 -23.09 4.12
C GLU A 46 26.76 -24.37 4.57
N PRO A 47 27.33 -24.44 5.79
CA PRO A 47 28.06 -25.62 6.26
C PRO A 47 27.23 -26.90 6.28
N ALA A 48 25.90 -26.76 6.40
CA ALA A 48 24.95 -27.87 6.48
C ALA A 48 24.46 -28.37 5.11
N LYS A 49 24.78 -27.67 4.01
CA LYS A 49 24.30 -28.03 2.65
C LYS A 49 25.45 -27.92 1.63
N PRO A 50 26.03 -29.07 1.21
CA PRO A 50 27.02 -29.08 0.14
C PRO A 50 26.48 -28.36 -1.11
N ASN A 51 27.31 -27.55 -1.75
CA ASN A 51 26.98 -26.82 -2.98
C ASN A 51 25.86 -25.76 -2.87
N HIS A 52 25.49 -25.33 -1.66
CA HIS A 52 24.58 -24.20 -1.43
C HIS A 52 25.34 -22.96 -0.97
N TYR A 53 25.16 -21.84 -1.67
CA TYR A 53 25.89 -20.59 -1.41
C TYR A 53 24.94 -19.41 -1.24
N THR A 54 25.21 -18.56 -0.26
CA THR A 54 24.68 -17.20 -0.19
C THR A 54 25.66 -16.26 -0.89
N ILE A 55 25.18 -15.50 -1.86
CA ILE A 55 25.97 -14.60 -2.71
C ILE A 55 25.48 -13.17 -2.51
N ARG A 56 26.41 -12.22 -2.52
CA ARG A 56 26.15 -10.79 -2.39
C ARG A 56 26.62 -10.05 -3.63
N ASP A 57 25.68 -9.39 -4.29
CA ASP A 57 25.95 -8.61 -5.49
C ASP A 57 25.80 -7.12 -5.23
N ARG A 58 26.64 -6.33 -5.91
CA ARG A 58 26.47 -4.88 -6.01
C ARG A 58 25.80 -4.55 -7.34
N LEU A 59 24.52 -4.18 -7.28
CA LEU A 59 23.72 -3.83 -8.44
C LEU A 59 23.53 -2.33 -8.56
N SER A 60 23.37 -1.84 -9.80
CA SER A 60 22.91 -0.47 -10.08
C SER A 60 21.44 -0.48 -10.50
N LEU A 61 20.53 -0.24 -9.55
CA LEU A 61 19.11 -0.07 -9.81
C LEU A 61 18.87 1.19 -10.66
N LEU A 62 18.08 1.06 -11.73
CA LEU A 62 17.78 2.13 -12.70
C LEU A 62 19.02 2.77 -13.36
N GLY A 63 20.19 2.14 -13.26
CA GLY A 63 21.45 2.60 -13.87
C GLY A 63 22.30 3.55 -13.02
N PHE A 64 21.87 3.93 -11.81
CA PHE A 64 22.63 4.89 -10.98
C PHE A 64 22.52 4.67 -9.46
N PHE A 65 21.50 3.96 -8.95
CA PHE A 65 21.40 3.63 -7.53
C PHE A 65 22.14 2.33 -7.21
N LYS A 66 23.32 2.45 -6.59
CA LYS A 66 24.09 1.28 -6.14
C LYS A 66 23.47 0.68 -4.88
N THR A 67 23.08 -0.58 -4.93
CA THR A 67 22.58 -1.34 -3.78
C THR A 67 23.33 -2.67 -3.66
N VAL A 68 23.32 -3.24 -2.46
CA VAL A 68 23.81 -4.60 -2.23
C VAL A 68 22.60 -5.50 -2.01
N ILE A 69 22.51 -6.56 -2.81
CA ILE A 69 21.50 -7.61 -2.63
C ILE A 69 22.17 -8.89 -2.18
N SER A 70 21.45 -9.71 -1.42
CA SER A 70 21.86 -11.06 -1.04
C SER A 70 20.87 -12.06 -1.61
N TYR A 71 21.35 -13.17 -2.16
CA TYR A 71 20.53 -14.25 -2.71
C TYR A 71 21.22 -15.61 -2.51
N THR A 72 20.46 -16.69 -2.67
CA THR A 72 20.98 -18.06 -2.53
C THR A 72 21.06 -18.75 -3.88
N CYS A 73 22.08 -19.58 -4.08
CA CYS A 73 22.27 -20.40 -5.27
C CYS A 73 22.69 -21.82 -4.90
N ASP A 74 21.99 -22.79 -5.47
CA ASP A 74 22.27 -24.23 -5.37
C ASP A 74 22.93 -24.71 -6.67
N PHE A 75 24.00 -25.52 -6.56
CA PHE A 75 24.73 -26.08 -7.70
C PHE A 75 24.61 -27.61 -7.75
N SER A 76 24.19 -28.12 -8.91
CA SER A 76 24.02 -29.55 -9.19
C SER A 76 24.93 -29.97 -10.35
N ILE A 77 26.04 -30.66 -10.03
CA ILE A 77 27.03 -31.10 -11.02
C ILE A 77 26.47 -32.24 -11.87
N CYS A 78 26.71 -32.19 -13.18
CA CYS A 78 26.30 -33.20 -14.17
C CYS A 78 27.50 -33.61 -15.05
N ASP A 79 27.44 -34.76 -15.72
CA ASP A 79 28.56 -35.28 -16.52
C ASP A 79 29.07 -34.31 -17.61
N ASP A 80 28.16 -33.49 -18.16
CA ASP A 80 28.44 -32.52 -19.23
C ASP A 80 28.42 -31.04 -18.76
N GLY A 81 28.36 -30.79 -17.44
CA GLY A 81 28.46 -29.45 -16.87
C GLY A 81 27.81 -29.29 -15.49
N VAL A 82 27.03 -28.22 -15.28
CA VAL A 82 26.38 -27.92 -14.00
C VAL A 82 25.02 -27.23 -14.20
N ASP A 83 24.05 -27.57 -13.35
CA ASP A 83 22.76 -26.90 -13.25
C ASP A 83 22.71 -26.06 -11.97
N THR A 84 22.15 -24.85 -12.06
CA THR A 84 22.05 -23.94 -10.92
C THR A 84 20.63 -23.47 -10.69
N GLU A 85 20.21 -23.42 -9.43
CA GLU A 85 18.93 -22.82 -9.02
C GLU A 85 19.19 -21.63 -8.08
N THR A 86 18.79 -20.44 -8.50
CA THR A 86 19.00 -19.19 -7.77
C THR A 86 17.68 -18.61 -7.27
N GLN A 87 17.63 -18.25 -5.99
CA GLN A 87 16.50 -17.55 -5.36
C GLN A 87 16.94 -16.17 -4.86
N ALA A 88 16.39 -15.13 -5.46
CA ALA A 88 16.70 -13.73 -5.16
C ALA A 88 15.47 -12.96 -4.65
N GLY A 89 15.69 -11.73 -4.17
CA GLY A 89 14.63 -10.86 -3.64
C GLY A 89 13.50 -10.56 -4.66
N LEU A 90 12.39 -10.03 -4.13
CA LEU A 90 11.20 -9.64 -4.93
C LEU A 90 10.54 -10.81 -5.69
N GLY A 91 10.72 -12.05 -5.23
CA GLY A 91 10.12 -13.24 -5.85
C GLY A 91 10.80 -13.69 -7.15
N THR A 92 12.08 -13.36 -7.33
CA THR A 92 12.84 -13.71 -8.54
C THR A 92 13.49 -15.08 -8.40
N ARG A 93 13.31 -15.95 -9.39
CA ARG A 93 13.94 -17.28 -9.46
C ARG A 93 14.63 -17.48 -10.80
N LEU A 94 15.80 -18.09 -10.79
CA LEU A 94 16.55 -18.42 -12.00
C LEU A 94 16.96 -19.88 -12.00
N TRP A 95 16.89 -20.50 -13.16
CA TRP A 95 17.44 -21.81 -13.43
C TRP A 95 18.42 -21.69 -14.60
N SER A 96 19.71 -21.89 -14.36
CA SER A 96 20.74 -21.91 -15.40
C SER A 96 21.23 -23.33 -15.65
N LYS A 97 21.50 -23.63 -16.92
CA LYS A 97 22.16 -24.86 -17.37
C LYS A 97 23.46 -24.50 -18.07
N TRP A 98 24.59 -24.89 -17.50
CA TRP A 98 25.92 -24.70 -18.06
C TRP A 98 26.41 -26.00 -18.67
N ARG A 99 26.85 -25.98 -19.92
CA ARG A 99 27.29 -27.17 -20.66
C ARG A 99 28.57 -26.92 -21.42
N ALA A 100 29.48 -27.90 -21.41
CA ALA A 100 30.71 -27.89 -22.20
C ALA A 100 30.69 -29.02 -23.24
N ARG A 101 31.02 -28.72 -24.49
CA ARG A 101 31.02 -29.70 -25.60
C ARG A 101 32.24 -29.50 -26.50
N PRO A 102 32.82 -30.58 -27.04
CA PRO A 102 33.91 -30.46 -28.00
C PRO A 102 33.39 -29.87 -29.32
N VAL A 103 34.22 -29.07 -29.99
CA VAL A 103 33.89 -28.55 -31.33
C VAL A 103 34.31 -29.59 -32.38
N SER A 104 33.35 -30.12 -33.14
CA SER A 104 33.51 -31.30 -34.00
C SER A 104 34.70 -31.25 -34.98
N ASP A 105 35.11 -30.06 -35.42
CA ASP A 105 36.11 -29.85 -36.46
C ASP A 105 37.42 -29.20 -35.97
N GLU A 106 37.57 -28.95 -34.66
CA GLU A 106 38.72 -28.23 -34.08
C GLU A 106 39.23 -28.88 -32.78
N PRO A 107 40.21 -29.81 -32.86
CA PRO A 107 40.77 -30.50 -31.70
C PRO A 107 41.38 -29.52 -30.69
N GLY A 108 41.04 -29.68 -29.41
CA GLY A 108 41.53 -28.82 -28.33
C GLY A 108 40.69 -27.56 -28.08
N LYS A 109 39.54 -27.41 -28.77
CA LYS A 109 38.56 -26.36 -28.50
C LYS A 109 37.27 -26.91 -27.92
N THR A 110 36.70 -26.16 -26.99
CA THR A 110 35.48 -26.52 -26.27
C THR A 110 34.49 -25.37 -26.31
N GLU A 111 33.27 -25.64 -26.75
CA GLU A 111 32.17 -24.70 -26.61
C GLU A 111 31.56 -24.81 -25.20
N VAL A 112 31.53 -23.69 -24.47
CA VAL A 112 30.79 -23.56 -23.21
C VAL A 112 29.56 -22.71 -23.44
N SER A 113 28.39 -23.24 -23.08
CA SER A 113 27.10 -22.58 -23.22
C SER A 113 26.37 -22.50 -21.89
N GLU A 114 25.62 -21.42 -21.71
CA GLU A 114 24.67 -21.24 -20.63
C GLU A 114 23.28 -20.96 -21.21
N GLU A 115 22.27 -21.64 -20.69
CA GLU A 115 20.87 -21.29 -20.86
C GLU A 115 20.23 -20.99 -19.50
N THR A 116 19.79 -19.76 -19.30
CA THR A 116 19.17 -19.28 -18.06
C THR A 116 17.72 -18.94 -18.28
N THR A 117 16.83 -19.63 -17.58
CA THR A 117 15.42 -19.27 -17.49
C THR A 117 15.18 -18.50 -16.20
N VAL A 118 14.69 -17.26 -16.31
CA VAL A 118 14.27 -16.44 -15.18
C VAL A 118 12.76 -16.37 -15.08
N GLU A 119 12.23 -16.55 -13.87
CA GLU A 119 10.85 -16.27 -13.50
C GLU A 119 10.81 -15.10 -12.53
N ALA A 120 10.14 -14.01 -12.90
CA ALA A 120 10.00 -12.85 -12.04
C ALA A 120 8.71 -12.07 -12.34
N PHE A 121 8.35 -11.18 -11.42
CA PHE A 121 7.21 -10.29 -11.60
C PHE A 121 7.39 -9.39 -12.83
N PHE A 122 6.38 -9.31 -13.69
CA PHE A 122 6.53 -8.79 -15.06
C PHE A 122 7.07 -7.35 -15.16
N LEU A 123 6.79 -6.47 -14.18
CA LEU A 123 7.30 -5.10 -14.16
C LEU A 123 8.82 -5.02 -13.94
N ASN A 124 9.42 -6.04 -13.32
CA ASN A 124 10.87 -6.10 -13.09
C ASN A 124 11.63 -6.74 -14.26
N MET A 125 10.92 -7.44 -15.16
CA MET A 125 11.53 -8.24 -16.24
C MET A 125 12.45 -7.43 -17.18
N PRO A 126 12.12 -6.19 -17.62
CA PRO A 126 13.01 -5.44 -18.51
C PRO A 126 14.38 -5.13 -17.87
N MET A 127 14.40 -4.84 -16.57
CA MET A 127 15.64 -4.57 -15.84
C MET A 127 16.43 -5.85 -15.57
N ILE A 128 15.75 -6.91 -15.13
CA ILE A 128 16.36 -8.22 -14.85
C ILE A 128 16.98 -8.78 -16.13
N THR A 129 16.24 -8.82 -17.24
CA THR A 129 16.74 -9.36 -18.51
C THR A 129 17.90 -8.55 -19.09
N ARG A 130 17.88 -7.22 -18.97
CA ARG A 130 19.01 -6.37 -19.37
C ARG A 130 20.25 -6.65 -18.52
N THR A 131 20.08 -6.78 -17.21
CA THR A 131 21.18 -7.06 -16.27
C THR A 131 21.77 -8.44 -16.56
N LEU A 132 20.93 -9.48 -16.69
CA LEU A 132 21.36 -10.84 -17.01
C LEU A 132 22.13 -10.90 -18.33
N LYS A 133 21.61 -10.28 -19.40
CA LYS A 133 22.30 -10.27 -20.70
C LYS A 133 23.67 -9.60 -20.63
N ALA A 134 23.80 -8.51 -19.88
CA ALA A 134 25.06 -7.80 -19.73
C ALA A 134 26.05 -8.59 -18.87
N SER A 135 25.66 -8.98 -17.65
CA SER A 135 26.56 -9.64 -16.71
C SER A 135 26.94 -11.05 -17.16
N HIS A 136 26.04 -11.82 -17.76
CA HIS A 136 26.36 -13.17 -18.24
C HIS A 136 27.27 -13.13 -19.48
N GLY A 137 27.15 -12.09 -20.31
CA GLY A 137 28.10 -11.83 -21.40
C GLY A 137 29.52 -11.57 -20.85
N GLU A 138 29.64 -10.65 -19.90
CA GLU A 138 30.92 -10.33 -19.25
C GLU A 138 31.51 -11.51 -18.48
N LEU A 139 30.67 -12.32 -17.84
CA LEU A 139 31.05 -13.54 -17.13
C LEU A 139 31.69 -14.54 -18.10
N MET A 140 31.06 -14.80 -19.25
CA MET A 140 31.56 -15.71 -20.28
C MET A 140 32.88 -15.23 -20.88
N ASP A 141 33.01 -13.93 -21.13
CA ASP A 141 34.25 -13.35 -21.65
C ASP A 141 35.40 -13.44 -20.61
N SER A 142 35.08 -13.22 -19.32
CA SER A 142 36.02 -13.39 -18.20
C SER A 142 36.45 -14.85 -18.02
N MET A 143 35.54 -15.80 -18.21
CA MET A 143 35.83 -17.23 -18.17
C MET A 143 36.82 -17.61 -19.26
N LYS A 144 36.56 -17.16 -20.50
CA LYS A 144 37.44 -17.42 -21.65
C LYS A 144 38.84 -16.90 -21.40
N ALA A 145 38.98 -15.66 -20.94
CA ALA A 145 40.28 -15.07 -20.63
C ALA A 145 41.01 -15.89 -19.56
N LYS A 146 40.37 -16.18 -18.42
CA LYS A 146 41.03 -16.90 -17.31
C LYS A 146 41.46 -18.33 -17.67
N LEU A 147 40.67 -19.04 -18.48
CA LEU A 147 40.99 -20.42 -18.86
C LEU A 147 42.06 -20.48 -19.97
N GLU A 148 41.99 -19.60 -20.97
CA GLU A 148 43.00 -19.57 -22.04
C GLU A 148 44.36 -19.03 -21.57
N GLU A 149 44.37 -18.19 -20.53
CA GLU A 149 45.59 -17.70 -19.88
C GLU A 149 46.16 -18.70 -18.84
N GLY A 150 45.50 -19.83 -18.59
CA GLY A 150 45.96 -20.86 -17.65
C GLY A 150 45.81 -20.49 -16.17
N HIS A 151 44.94 -19.54 -15.84
CA HIS A 151 44.78 -18.97 -14.49
C HIS A 151 43.69 -19.66 -13.64
N TYR A 152 43.45 -20.97 -13.85
CA TYR A 152 42.53 -21.74 -13.01
C TYR A 152 43.26 -22.43 -11.85
N THR A 153 42.94 -22.01 -10.62
CA THR A 153 43.35 -22.68 -9.39
C THR A 153 42.11 -23.02 -8.55
N PRO A 154 41.86 -24.29 -8.19
CA PRO A 154 40.69 -24.67 -7.40
C PRO A 154 40.67 -23.97 -6.03
N SER A 155 39.54 -23.35 -5.69
CA SER A 155 39.49 -22.54 -4.46
C SER A 155 39.47 -23.41 -3.18
N ARG A 156 40.21 -22.99 -2.15
CA ARG A 156 40.15 -23.55 -0.78
C ARG A 156 39.48 -22.55 0.16
N TYR A 157 38.47 -23.03 0.90
CA TYR A 157 37.64 -22.28 1.85
C TYR A 157 38.43 -21.63 3.01
N SER A 158 38.04 -20.41 3.41
CA SER A 158 38.39 -19.84 4.73
C SER A 158 37.35 -18.83 5.24
N GLN A 159 36.98 -18.94 6.53
CA GLN A 159 35.94 -18.18 7.25
C GLN A 159 36.51 -17.07 8.16
N TYR A 160 35.60 -16.26 8.73
CA TYR A 160 35.67 -15.36 9.93
C TYR A 160 35.80 -13.84 9.67
N ARG A 161 35.35 -12.90 10.55
CA ARG A 161 34.07 -12.58 11.29
C ARG A 161 34.28 -11.18 11.97
N LEU A 162 33.27 -10.27 11.91
CA LEU A 162 32.77 -9.25 12.89
C LEU A 162 33.76 -8.23 13.55
N LEU A 163 33.51 -6.94 13.93
CA LEU A 163 32.40 -5.94 14.00
C LEU A 163 33.03 -4.53 14.42
N PRO A 164 32.32 -3.53 15.03
CA PRO A 164 31.78 -2.23 14.52
C PRO A 164 32.56 -0.93 14.89
N TYR A 165 32.18 0.24 14.33
CA TYR A 165 31.69 1.44 15.06
C TYR A 165 31.37 2.64 14.15
N LEU A 166 30.42 3.45 14.63
CA LEU A 166 29.79 4.63 14.04
C LEU A 166 30.71 5.85 13.88
N LEU A 167 30.45 6.65 12.85
CA LEU A 167 30.50 8.13 12.91
C LEU A 167 29.70 8.76 11.74
N PRO A 168 28.36 8.77 11.79
CA PRO A 168 27.53 9.65 10.97
C PRO A 168 27.24 10.94 11.76
N LEU A 169 27.29 12.13 11.14
CA LEU A 169 26.39 13.22 11.58
C LEU A 169 26.26 14.42 10.63
N ILE A 170 27.24 14.75 9.78
CA ILE A 170 27.30 16.12 9.20
C ILE A 170 26.83 16.21 7.73
N ALA A 171 26.85 15.12 6.95
CA ALA A 171 26.41 15.14 5.54
C ALA A 171 24.87 15.06 5.35
N ALA A 172 24.12 15.04 6.46
CA ALA A 172 22.71 14.68 6.50
C ALA A 172 21.72 15.80 6.13
N LEU A 173 22.14 17.07 5.96
CA LEU A 173 21.18 18.18 5.76
C LEU A 173 21.01 18.72 4.33
N SER A 174 21.91 18.48 3.36
CA SER A 174 21.78 19.05 2.00
C SER A 174 21.40 18.06 0.88
N MET A 175 21.60 16.74 1.08
CA MET A 175 21.09 15.69 0.18
C MET A 175 19.57 15.43 0.32
N TYR A 176 18.96 15.98 1.38
CA TYR A 176 17.60 15.64 1.81
C TYR A 176 16.51 16.20 0.89
N THR A 177 16.70 17.35 0.25
CA THR A 177 15.67 18.01 -0.57
C THR A 177 15.51 17.40 -1.97
N TRP A 178 16.59 16.93 -2.59
CA TRP A 178 16.56 16.32 -3.93
C TRP A 178 16.24 14.82 -3.94
N THR A 179 16.69 14.07 -2.93
CA THR A 179 16.32 12.65 -2.78
C THR A 179 14.83 12.47 -2.50
N LEU A 180 14.23 13.34 -1.68
CA LEU A 180 12.79 13.34 -1.41
C LEU A 180 11.96 13.50 -2.69
N VAL A 181 12.31 14.41 -3.61
CA VAL A 181 11.55 14.62 -4.87
C VAL A 181 11.70 13.43 -5.83
N SER A 182 12.90 12.87 -5.95
CA SER A 182 13.16 11.71 -6.83
C SER A 182 12.61 10.38 -6.31
N ILE A 183 12.28 10.29 -5.01
CA ILE A 183 11.59 9.14 -4.41
C ILE A 183 10.08 9.39 -4.36
N LEU A 184 9.62 10.62 -4.06
CA LEU A 184 8.20 10.95 -4.01
C LEU A 184 7.52 10.78 -5.37
N LEU A 185 8.15 11.17 -6.48
CA LEU A 185 7.50 11.09 -7.80
C LEU A 185 7.20 9.65 -8.26
N PRO A 186 8.15 8.69 -8.17
CA PRO A 186 7.87 7.29 -8.45
C PRO A 186 6.95 6.65 -7.41
N VAL A 187 7.05 7.02 -6.14
CA VAL A 187 6.18 6.51 -5.08
C VAL A 187 4.75 7.04 -5.26
N LEU A 188 4.56 8.32 -5.57
CA LEU A 188 3.26 8.92 -5.94
C LEU A 188 2.74 8.32 -7.24
N GLY A 189 3.60 8.03 -8.22
CA GLY A 189 3.24 7.33 -9.44
C GLY A 189 2.80 5.88 -9.18
N LEU A 190 3.46 5.19 -8.26
CA LEU A 190 3.11 3.85 -7.80
C LEU A 190 1.83 3.86 -6.96
N PHE A 191 1.65 4.81 -6.05
CA PHE A 191 0.42 5.01 -5.29
C PHE A 191 -0.74 5.39 -6.22
N TYR A 192 -0.52 6.24 -7.22
CA TYR A 192 -1.52 6.57 -8.24
C TYR A 192 -1.88 5.33 -9.08
N TRP A 193 -0.89 4.53 -9.47
CA TRP A 193 -1.11 3.30 -10.21
C TRP A 193 -1.85 2.26 -9.36
N LEU A 194 -1.47 2.07 -8.09
CA LEU A 194 -2.13 1.18 -7.11
C LEU A 194 -3.55 1.66 -6.77
N TYR A 195 -3.76 2.97 -6.61
CA TYR A 195 -5.08 3.59 -6.42
C TYR A 195 -5.99 3.33 -7.61
N LYS A 196 -5.43 3.39 -8.83
CA LYS A 196 -6.18 3.16 -10.07
C LYS A 196 -6.42 1.69 -10.38
N THR A 197 -5.57 0.78 -9.91
CA THR A 197 -5.67 -0.67 -10.16
C THR A 197 -6.24 -1.48 -9.00
N SER A 198 -6.32 -0.95 -7.76
CA SER A 198 -7.01 -1.65 -6.69
C SER A 198 -8.53 -1.57 -6.88
N LYS A 199 -9.22 -2.70 -6.68
CA LYS A 199 -10.64 -2.69 -6.37
C LYS A 199 -10.78 -2.12 -4.97
N ASP A 200 -10.79 -0.80 -4.87
CA ASP A 200 -10.88 0.01 -3.65
C ASP A 200 -9.80 -0.33 -2.59
N PRO A 201 -8.85 0.57 -2.30
CA PRO A 201 -7.76 0.31 -1.35
C PRO A 201 -8.24 0.10 0.10
N TYR A 202 -9.53 0.33 0.38
CA TYR A 202 -10.13 0.22 1.70
C TYR A 202 -10.80 -1.13 1.98
N ASP A 203 -10.42 -2.25 1.36
CA ASP A 203 -10.95 -3.58 1.73
C ASP A 203 -10.62 -3.96 3.21
N LEU A 204 -10.50 -5.23 3.58
CA LEU A 204 -10.24 -5.61 4.99
C LEU A 204 -8.80 -5.32 5.48
N PHE A 205 -7.96 -4.65 4.68
CA PHE A 205 -6.58 -4.32 5.04
C PHE A 205 -6.47 -3.50 6.32
N HIS A 206 -7.44 -2.62 6.60
CA HIS A 206 -7.44 -1.82 7.83
C HIS A 206 -7.62 -2.62 9.13
N LEU A 207 -7.97 -3.90 9.03
CA LEU A 207 -7.94 -4.82 10.18
C LEU A 207 -6.51 -5.22 10.57
N SER A 208 -5.53 -5.05 9.67
CA SER A 208 -4.10 -5.31 9.94
C SER A 208 -3.36 -4.09 10.50
N LEU A 209 -3.79 -2.87 10.14
CA LEU A 209 -3.78 -1.73 11.09
C LEU A 209 -4.61 -2.18 12.30
N ASN A 210 -4.71 -1.54 13.45
CA ASN A 210 -5.50 -2.04 14.59
C ASN A 210 -5.08 -3.40 15.23
N GLN A 211 -4.40 -4.32 14.55
CA GLN A 211 -3.76 -5.50 15.17
C GLN A 211 -2.50 -5.08 15.94
N ILE A 212 -2.26 -5.73 17.08
CA ILE A 212 -1.06 -5.57 17.90
C ILE A 212 -0.53 -6.97 18.20
N GLY A 213 0.58 -7.37 17.56
CA GLY A 213 1.07 -8.75 17.61
C GLY A 213 0.08 -9.72 16.96
N ASP A 214 -0.10 -10.89 17.57
CA ASP A 214 -1.02 -11.94 17.09
C ASP A 214 -2.45 -11.80 17.63
N GLU A 215 -2.75 -10.77 18.43
CA GLU A 215 -4.10 -10.55 18.97
C GLU A 215 -5.02 -9.93 17.90
N PRO A 216 -6.30 -10.37 17.82
CA PRO A 216 -7.28 -9.74 16.96
C PRO A 216 -7.49 -8.27 17.36
N PRO A 217 -7.86 -7.39 16.41
CA PRO A 217 -7.97 -5.96 16.68
C PRO A 217 -9.08 -5.69 17.71
N ARG A 218 -8.73 -4.94 18.77
CA ARG A 218 -9.70 -4.56 19.83
C ARG A 218 -10.80 -3.63 19.32
N THR A 219 -10.51 -2.86 18.28
CA THR A 219 -11.44 -1.99 17.56
C THR A 219 -11.10 -2.01 16.08
N GLU A 220 -12.07 -1.79 15.21
CA GLU A 220 -11.88 -1.79 13.76
C GLU A 220 -12.07 -0.39 13.14
N TRP A 221 -11.68 0.66 13.86
CA TRP A 221 -11.87 2.02 13.37
C TRP A 221 -11.04 2.23 12.10
N LEU A 222 -11.72 2.71 11.06
CA LEU A 222 -11.17 3.09 9.77
C LEU A 222 -11.35 4.59 9.59
N ASN A 223 -10.69 5.39 10.44
CA ASN A 223 -10.65 6.84 10.33
C ASN A 223 -9.30 7.40 10.77
N MET A 224 -9.05 8.67 10.47
CA MET A 224 -7.83 9.37 10.86
C MET A 224 -7.72 9.59 12.37
N GLY A 225 -8.81 9.42 13.13
CA GLY A 225 -8.79 9.39 14.59
C GLY A 225 -8.44 10.73 15.24
N PHE A 226 -9.41 11.31 15.96
CA PHE A 226 -9.07 11.98 17.22
C PHE A 226 -8.47 10.88 18.11
N TRP A 227 -7.37 11.09 18.84
CA TRP A 227 -6.55 10.03 19.46
C TRP A 227 -7.23 9.18 20.58
N ARG A 228 -8.56 9.20 20.64
CA ARG A 228 -9.42 8.03 20.86
C ARG A 228 -10.53 8.07 19.80
N ALA A 229 -10.63 7.12 18.87
CA ALA A 229 -11.63 7.17 17.79
C ALA A 229 -13.09 7.31 18.30
N LEU A 230 -13.35 6.77 19.49
CA LEU A 230 -14.57 6.99 20.27
C LEU A 230 -14.88 8.49 20.51
N ALA A 231 -13.87 9.29 20.80
CA ALA A 231 -14.00 10.72 21.03
C ALA A 231 -14.34 11.49 19.74
N LEU A 232 -13.82 11.07 18.57
CA LEU A 232 -14.21 11.68 17.30
C LEU A 232 -15.69 11.41 16.98
N ALA A 233 -16.13 10.16 17.12
CA ALA A 233 -17.53 9.78 16.93
C ALA A 233 -18.45 10.52 17.92
N MET A 234 -18.03 10.68 19.19
CA MET A 234 -18.75 11.49 20.17
C MET A 234 -18.82 12.98 19.79
N LYS A 235 -17.72 13.58 19.33
CA LYS A 235 -17.70 14.99 18.91
C LYS A 235 -18.60 15.20 17.69
N LEU A 236 -18.61 14.24 16.77
CA LEU A 236 -19.49 14.23 15.60
C LEU A 236 -20.98 14.15 16.00
N THR A 237 -21.37 13.27 16.93
CA THR A 237 -22.77 13.18 17.38
C THR A 237 -23.23 14.44 18.11
N LEU A 238 -22.34 15.07 18.89
CA LEU A 238 -22.62 16.38 19.51
C LEU A 238 -22.85 17.47 18.45
N ALA A 239 -21.99 17.55 17.42
CA ALA A 239 -22.15 18.51 16.33
C ALA A 239 -23.44 18.27 15.50
N ALA A 240 -23.91 17.03 15.44
CA ALA A 240 -25.18 16.67 14.82
C ALA A 240 -26.40 17.01 15.68
N GLY A 241 -26.23 17.49 16.92
CA GLY A 241 -27.37 17.71 17.83
C GLY A 241 -28.19 16.43 18.02
N TYR A 242 -27.49 15.31 18.15
CA TYR A 242 -28.02 13.97 18.29
C TYR A 242 -28.92 13.87 19.53
N ARG A 243 -30.09 13.22 19.39
CA ARG A 243 -31.10 13.09 20.45
C ARG A 243 -31.51 11.64 20.65
N GLU A 244 -32.10 11.38 21.82
CA GLU A 244 -32.74 10.11 22.09
C GLU A 244 -33.88 9.85 21.11
N GLY A 245 -33.97 8.61 20.63
CA GLY A 245 -35.00 8.20 19.69
C GLY A 245 -34.77 8.69 18.24
N ASP A 246 -33.63 9.29 17.92
CA ASP A 246 -33.33 9.71 16.55
C ASP A 246 -33.39 8.55 15.55
N ARG A 247 -33.88 8.83 14.35
CA ARG A 247 -33.67 7.99 13.16
C ARG A 247 -32.37 8.41 12.48
N VAL A 248 -31.34 7.60 12.62
CA VAL A 248 -29.97 7.95 12.24
C VAL A 248 -29.61 7.32 10.90
N LEU A 249 -28.98 8.09 10.01
CA LEU A 249 -28.27 7.56 8.85
C LEU A 249 -26.77 7.69 9.07
N ASP A 250 -26.05 6.56 9.08
CA ASP A 250 -24.59 6.49 9.16
C ASP A 250 -24.00 6.12 7.79
N VAL A 251 -23.29 7.06 7.18
CA VAL A 251 -22.81 6.98 5.80
C VAL A 251 -21.32 6.66 5.78
N GLY A 252 -20.94 5.62 5.06
CA GLY A 252 -19.55 5.16 5.00
C GLY A 252 -19.12 4.46 6.29
N HIS A 253 -20.00 3.68 6.91
CA HIS A 253 -19.78 3.07 8.24
C HIS A 253 -18.67 2.02 8.34
N GLY A 254 -17.91 1.79 7.27
CA GLY A 254 -16.84 0.79 7.22
C GLY A 254 -17.29 -0.59 7.73
N THR A 255 -16.47 -1.23 8.55
CA THR A 255 -16.79 -2.51 9.21
C THR A 255 -17.68 -2.37 10.45
N GLY A 256 -18.27 -1.20 10.70
CA GLY A 256 -19.38 -1.02 11.65
C GLY A 256 -19.02 -0.54 13.05
N GLU A 257 -17.83 0.01 13.28
CA GLU A 257 -17.49 0.60 14.59
C GLU A 257 -18.40 1.77 14.98
N SER A 258 -18.72 2.67 14.04
CA SER A 258 -19.66 3.77 14.27
C SER A 258 -21.06 3.27 14.58
N LEU A 259 -21.51 2.20 13.91
CA LEU A 259 -22.78 1.53 14.20
C LEU A 259 -22.79 0.95 15.62
N ILE A 260 -21.74 0.19 15.99
CA ILE A 260 -21.60 -0.39 17.34
C ILE A 260 -21.52 0.72 18.38
N PHE A 261 -20.83 1.83 18.10
CA PHE A 261 -20.77 2.99 18.96
C PHE A 261 -22.17 3.55 19.25
N LEU A 262 -22.99 3.79 18.21
CA LEU A 262 -24.38 4.26 18.36
C LEU A 262 -25.24 3.27 19.18
N LEU A 263 -25.03 1.97 18.98
CA LEU A 263 -25.83 0.90 19.58
C LEU A 263 -25.38 0.45 20.97
N SER A 264 -24.15 0.75 21.39
CA SER A 264 -23.58 0.24 22.65
C SER A 264 -23.01 1.32 23.57
N CYS A 265 -22.58 2.48 23.08
CA CYS A 265 -21.95 3.49 23.93
C CYS A 265 -22.96 4.06 24.95
N PRO A 266 -22.64 4.07 26.27
CA PRO A 266 -23.54 4.59 27.30
C PRO A 266 -23.50 6.12 27.43
N ARG A 267 -22.58 6.79 26.72
CA ARG A 267 -22.38 8.26 26.79
C ARG A 267 -23.22 9.04 25.79
N ILE A 268 -23.90 8.35 24.89
CA ILE A 268 -24.81 8.92 23.92
C ILE A 268 -26.17 8.24 24.07
N PRO A 269 -27.28 8.94 23.83
CA PRO A 269 -28.59 8.35 23.94
C PRO A 269 -28.79 7.29 22.84
N ARG A 270 -29.77 6.39 23.04
CA ARG A 270 -30.06 5.34 22.06
C ARG A 270 -30.89 5.90 20.89
N PRO A 271 -30.57 5.54 19.64
CA PRO A 271 -31.43 5.86 18.50
C PRO A 271 -32.66 4.95 18.47
N ALA A 272 -33.75 5.41 17.86
CA ALA A 272 -34.87 4.52 17.53
C ALA A 272 -34.50 3.61 16.35
N THR A 273 -33.84 4.18 15.33
CA THR A 273 -33.37 3.43 14.16
C THR A 273 -31.96 3.84 13.75
N VAL A 274 -31.20 2.88 13.25
CA VAL A 274 -29.89 3.10 12.62
C VAL A 274 -29.93 2.54 11.21
N THR A 275 -29.83 3.42 10.21
CA THR A 275 -29.64 3.04 8.82
C THR A 275 -28.18 3.23 8.46
N GLY A 276 -27.53 2.20 7.95
CA GLY A 276 -26.14 2.27 7.48
C GLY A 276 -26.04 2.11 5.98
N ILE A 277 -25.11 2.81 5.33
CA ILE A 277 -24.69 2.50 3.96
C ILE A 277 -23.16 2.50 3.82
N THR A 278 -22.62 1.51 3.11
CA THR A 278 -21.21 1.45 2.69
C THR A 278 -21.08 0.88 1.28
N SER A 279 -20.09 1.35 0.52
CA SER A 279 -19.85 0.94 -0.87
C SER A 279 -19.16 -0.42 -1.00
N LEU A 280 -18.49 -0.88 0.05
CA LEU A 280 -17.72 -2.11 0.02
C LEU A 280 -18.52 -3.30 0.53
N LEU A 281 -18.65 -4.32 -0.32
CA LEU A 281 -19.38 -5.54 0.01
C LEU A 281 -18.77 -6.27 1.23
N SER A 282 -17.45 -6.30 1.34
CA SER A 282 -16.75 -6.90 2.49
C SER A 282 -17.06 -6.18 3.80
N HIS A 283 -17.06 -4.85 3.78
CA HIS A 283 -17.44 -4.00 4.92
C HIS A 283 -18.90 -4.17 5.29
N HIS A 284 -19.79 -4.19 4.30
CA HIS A 284 -21.22 -4.43 4.51
C HIS A 284 -21.48 -5.78 5.17
N LYS A 285 -20.85 -6.86 4.69
CA LYS A 285 -20.96 -8.19 5.30
C LYS A 285 -20.44 -8.18 6.74
N ARG A 286 -19.22 -7.67 6.96
CA ARG A 286 -18.58 -7.66 8.27
C ARG A 286 -19.35 -6.81 9.29
N SER A 287 -19.79 -5.62 8.91
CA SER A 287 -20.61 -4.76 9.77
C SER A 287 -21.95 -5.42 10.12
N SER A 288 -22.58 -6.11 9.17
CA SER A 288 -23.82 -6.88 9.42
C SER A 288 -23.61 -7.98 10.44
N ASP A 289 -22.56 -8.79 10.30
CA ASP A 289 -22.23 -9.87 11.24
C ASP A 289 -21.97 -9.33 12.66
N ARG A 290 -21.23 -8.21 12.76
CA ARG A 290 -20.89 -7.60 14.05
C ARG A 290 -22.09 -6.97 14.75
N VAL A 291 -22.96 -6.28 13.99
CA VAL A 291 -24.22 -5.74 14.53
C VAL A 291 -25.14 -6.86 14.99
N HIS A 292 -25.27 -7.93 14.21
CA HIS A 292 -26.09 -9.08 14.57
C HIS A 292 -25.58 -9.76 15.85
N ALA A 293 -24.26 -9.94 15.98
CA ALA A 293 -23.65 -10.48 17.20
C ALA A 293 -23.90 -9.59 18.43
N LEU A 294 -23.79 -8.26 18.27
CA LEU A 294 -24.09 -7.30 19.33
C LEU A 294 -25.56 -7.38 19.75
N GLN A 295 -26.50 -7.34 18.80
CA GLN A 295 -27.93 -7.40 19.08
C GLN A 295 -28.29 -8.72 19.77
N ALA A 296 -27.78 -9.86 19.30
CA ALA A 296 -28.00 -11.16 19.95
C ALA A 296 -27.53 -11.19 21.41
N SER A 297 -26.43 -10.50 21.74
CA SER A 297 -25.95 -10.37 23.11
C SER A 297 -26.79 -9.43 23.99
N GLN A 298 -27.51 -8.47 23.39
CA GLN A 298 -28.33 -7.48 24.07
C GLN A 298 -29.77 -7.94 24.30
N THR A 299 -30.32 -8.84 23.46
CA THR A 299 -31.68 -9.38 23.58
C THR A 299 -31.94 -10.10 24.92
N GLN A 300 -30.89 -10.52 25.63
CA GLN A 300 -31.01 -11.07 26.97
C GLN A 300 -31.14 -10.01 28.09
N LYS A 301 -31.04 -8.71 27.79
CA LYS A 301 -30.90 -7.63 28.80
C LYS A 301 -31.76 -6.37 28.61
N SER A 302 -32.52 -6.17 27.53
CA SER A 302 -33.34 -4.94 27.36
C SER A 302 -34.51 -5.09 26.38
N GLU A 303 -35.66 -4.48 26.70
CA GLU A 303 -36.92 -4.49 25.93
C GLU A 303 -37.02 -3.43 24.80
N SER A 304 -36.01 -2.57 24.60
CA SER A 304 -36.04 -1.56 23.52
C SER A 304 -34.72 -1.51 22.75
N ALA A 305 -34.53 -2.49 21.87
CA ALA A 305 -33.41 -2.52 20.94
C ALA A 305 -33.67 -1.62 19.73
N SER A 306 -32.68 -0.81 19.33
CA SER A 306 -32.74 0.00 18.13
C SER A 306 -32.89 -0.87 16.88
N VAL A 307 -33.74 -0.45 15.94
CA VAL A 307 -33.91 -1.16 14.65
C VAL A 307 -32.76 -0.78 13.71
N VAL A 308 -32.04 -1.78 13.19
CA VAL A 308 -30.89 -1.55 12.30
C VAL A 308 -31.19 -2.03 10.88
N THR A 309 -30.84 -1.22 9.87
CA THR A 309 -30.95 -1.58 8.45
C THR A 309 -29.69 -1.15 7.71
N LEU A 310 -28.98 -2.10 7.11
CA LEU A 310 -27.72 -1.83 6.40
C LEU A 310 -27.89 -2.00 4.89
N TYR A 311 -27.31 -1.08 4.13
CA TYR A 311 -27.32 -1.06 2.67
C TYR A 311 -25.89 -1.23 2.13
N HIS A 312 -25.78 -1.91 1.00
CA HIS A 312 -24.57 -1.97 0.18
C HIS A 312 -24.78 -1.11 -1.06
N GLY A 313 -24.00 -0.04 -1.21
CA GLY A 313 -24.12 0.89 -2.32
C GLY A 313 -23.28 2.16 -2.14
N ASP A 314 -23.19 2.95 -3.21
CA ASP A 314 -22.58 4.28 -3.16
C ASP A 314 -23.34 5.17 -2.16
N ALA A 315 -22.64 6.05 -1.43
CA ALA A 315 -23.27 7.03 -0.54
C ALA A 315 -24.10 8.06 -1.30
N VAL A 316 -23.72 8.36 -2.55
CA VAL A 316 -24.42 9.27 -3.45
C VAL A 316 -25.44 8.48 -4.25
N PHE A 317 -26.72 8.75 -4.01
CA PHE A 317 -27.80 8.15 -4.79
C PHE A 317 -27.66 8.52 -6.26
N ARG A 318 -27.73 7.49 -7.11
CA ARG A 318 -27.94 7.59 -8.54
C ARG A 318 -29.15 6.72 -8.88
N PRO A 319 -29.94 7.01 -9.92
CA PRO A 319 -31.02 6.12 -10.33
C PRO A 319 -30.47 4.72 -10.63
N VAL A 320 -30.73 3.78 -9.74
CA VAL A 320 -30.21 2.40 -9.76
C VAL A 320 -31.32 1.42 -9.46
N ALA A 321 -31.11 0.15 -9.81
CA ALA A 321 -32.09 -0.91 -9.61
C ALA A 321 -32.20 -1.39 -8.14
N TYR A 322 -31.24 -1.03 -7.29
CA TYR A 322 -31.21 -1.44 -5.88
C TYR A 322 -31.77 -0.37 -4.95
N LYS A 323 -32.23 -0.79 -3.76
CA LYS A 323 -32.77 0.13 -2.74
C LYS A 323 -31.65 1.01 -2.17
N HIS A 324 -31.94 2.29 -1.99
CA HIS A 324 -30.98 3.26 -1.45
C HIS A 324 -31.66 4.18 -0.43
N PRO A 325 -31.05 4.49 0.73
CA PRO A 325 -31.69 5.29 1.79
C PRO A 325 -32.01 6.73 1.34
N LEU A 326 -31.15 7.31 0.49
CA LEU A 326 -31.36 8.63 -0.10
C LEU A 326 -32.19 8.65 -1.41
N ASP A 327 -32.76 7.52 -1.84
CA ASP A 327 -33.65 7.50 -3.03
C ASP A 327 -34.88 8.39 -2.77
N PRO A 328 -35.16 9.41 -3.62
CA PRO A 328 -36.35 10.26 -3.49
C PRO A 328 -37.69 9.50 -3.42
N LYS A 329 -37.77 8.28 -3.96
CA LYS A 329 -38.99 7.45 -3.93
C LYS A 329 -39.25 6.82 -2.57
N VAL A 330 -38.24 6.74 -1.70
CA VAL A 330 -38.37 6.19 -0.34
C VAL A 330 -38.84 7.30 0.59
N SER A 331 -39.93 7.10 1.33
CA SER A 331 -40.50 8.12 2.21
C SER A 331 -39.72 8.34 3.51
N THR A 332 -38.82 7.42 3.87
CA THR A 332 -38.01 7.50 5.09
C THR A 332 -37.20 8.80 5.15
N THR A 333 -37.30 9.46 6.30
CA THR A 333 -36.54 10.64 6.69
C THR A 333 -35.67 10.34 7.90
N PHE A 334 -34.62 11.14 8.09
CA PHE A 334 -33.65 10.98 9.16
C PHE A 334 -33.62 12.21 10.05
N ASP A 335 -33.48 11.99 11.34
CA ASP A 335 -33.36 13.04 12.34
C ASP A 335 -31.89 13.40 12.60
N THR A 336 -30.97 12.52 12.22
CA THR A 336 -29.53 12.79 12.24
C THR A 336 -28.89 12.06 11.07
N ILE A 337 -28.04 12.76 10.29
CA ILE A 337 -27.21 12.15 9.24
C ILE A 337 -25.74 12.33 9.63
N LEU A 338 -24.97 11.26 9.67
CA LEU A 338 -23.56 11.23 10.07
C LEU A 338 -22.72 10.73 8.90
N ALA A 339 -21.60 11.40 8.64
CA ALA A 339 -20.58 10.97 7.69
C ALA A 339 -19.19 11.13 8.31
N LEU A 340 -18.69 10.07 8.92
CA LEU A 340 -17.43 10.10 9.65
C LEU A 340 -16.26 9.72 8.73
N ASP A 341 -15.48 10.72 8.32
CA ASP A 341 -14.20 10.56 7.60
C ASP A 341 -14.35 9.83 6.25
N CYS A 342 -15.41 10.16 5.52
CA CYS A 342 -15.74 9.50 4.25
C CYS A 342 -16.16 10.45 3.12
N ALA A 343 -16.71 11.64 3.44
CA ALA A 343 -17.40 12.47 2.47
C ALA A 343 -16.50 13.10 1.40
N TYR A 344 -15.23 13.36 1.72
CA TYR A 344 -14.23 13.79 0.74
C TYR A 344 -13.99 12.77 -0.37
N HIS A 345 -14.35 11.48 -0.22
CA HIS A 345 -14.21 10.47 -1.28
C HIS A 345 -15.38 10.46 -2.29
N PHE A 346 -16.49 11.15 -2.01
CA PHE A 346 -17.73 11.00 -2.78
C PHE A 346 -17.69 11.70 -4.14
N HIS A 347 -18.31 11.11 -5.16
CA HIS A 347 -18.48 11.70 -6.49
C HIS A 347 -19.96 12.04 -6.75
N SER A 348 -20.50 13.18 -6.30
CA SER A 348 -19.84 14.34 -5.68
C SER A 348 -20.30 14.57 -4.23
N ARG A 349 -19.46 15.17 -3.37
CA ARG A 349 -19.86 15.55 -2.00
C ARG A 349 -21.04 16.53 -2.01
N ARG A 350 -21.07 17.47 -2.97
CA ARG A 350 -22.20 18.40 -3.14
C ARG A 350 -23.50 17.66 -3.41
N ALA A 351 -23.48 16.62 -4.24
CA ALA A 351 -24.67 15.80 -4.52
C ALA A 351 -25.14 15.05 -3.28
N PHE A 352 -24.22 14.45 -2.51
CA PHE A 352 -24.53 13.82 -1.23
C PHE A 352 -25.20 14.79 -0.25
N LEU A 353 -24.63 15.99 -0.06
CA LEU A 353 -25.20 17.02 0.81
C LEU A 353 -26.61 17.44 0.35
N SER A 354 -26.81 17.68 -0.94
CA SER A 354 -28.14 18.01 -1.49
C SER A 354 -29.18 16.90 -1.30
N GLN A 355 -28.78 15.64 -1.44
CA GLN A 355 -29.65 14.48 -1.21
C GLN A 355 -29.97 14.31 0.27
N SER A 356 -28.99 14.53 1.13
CA SER A 356 -29.13 14.47 2.58
C SER A 356 -30.09 15.54 3.09
N LEU A 357 -29.99 16.79 2.61
CA LEU A 357 -30.92 17.86 3.00
C LEU A 357 -32.39 17.48 2.73
N ARG A 358 -32.68 16.86 1.59
CA ARG A 358 -34.05 16.41 1.25
C ARG A 358 -34.59 15.35 2.20
N LYS A 359 -33.70 14.51 2.74
CA LYS A 359 -34.01 13.36 3.61
C LYS A 359 -33.96 13.69 5.09
N LEU A 360 -33.33 14.79 5.45
CA LEU A 360 -33.24 15.27 6.83
C LEU A 360 -34.61 15.82 7.27
N THR A 361 -35.08 15.50 8.47
CA THR A 361 -36.28 16.11 9.04
C THR A 361 -36.04 17.63 9.23
N LYS A 362 -37.09 18.44 9.15
CA LYS A 362 -37.04 19.89 9.46
C LYS A 362 -36.48 20.12 10.87
N GLY A 363 -35.61 21.12 11.04
CA GLY A 363 -34.93 21.42 12.31
C GLY A 363 -33.86 20.43 12.75
N ARG A 364 -33.62 19.37 11.96
CA ARG A 364 -32.61 18.34 12.25
C ARG A 364 -31.32 18.57 11.46
N ARG A 365 -30.23 17.88 11.83
CA ARG A 365 -28.88 18.21 11.35
C ARG A 365 -28.17 17.05 10.67
N ILE A 366 -27.31 17.41 9.73
CA ILE A 366 -26.20 16.58 9.28
C ILE A 366 -24.93 17.00 10.01
N ALA A 367 -24.05 16.05 10.29
CA ALA A 367 -22.67 16.35 10.65
C ALA A 367 -21.70 15.43 9.91
N LEU A 368 -20.54 15.97 9.56
CA LEU A 368 -19.46 15.29 8.86
C LEU A 368 -18.15 15.56 9.59
N THR A 369 -17.26 14.57 9.64
CA THR A 369 -15.83 14.85 9.77
C THR A 369 -15.21 14.70 8.40
N ASP A 370 -14.53 15.74 7.91
CA ASP A 370 -14.14 15.84 6.51
C ASP A 370 -12.78 16.53 6.35
N ILE A 371 -12.18 16.38 5.17
CA ILE A 371 -10.95 17.08 4.78
C ILE A 371 -11.29 18.20 3.83
N CYS A 372 -10.75 19.38 4.14
CA CYS A 372 -10.76 20.55 3.27
C CYS A 372 -9.39 21.24 3.34
N PHE A 373 -9.29 22.44 2.77
CA PHE A 373 -8.04 23.19 2.74
C PHE A 373 -8.23 24.60 3.29
N SER A 374 -7.14 25.22 3.75
CA SER A 374 -7.13 26.65 4.02
C SER A 374 -7.39 27.45 2.73
N PRO A 375 -8.07 28.62 2.80
CA PRO A 375 -8.24 29.49 1.63
C PRO A 375 -6.91 29.86 0.96
N GLU A 376 -5.87 30.09 1.77
CA GLU A 376 -4.52 30.43 1.32
C GLU A 376 -3.93 29.30 0.49
N ALA A 377 -4.10 28.05 0.91
CA ALA A 377 -3.62 26.88 0.17
C ALA A 377 -4.21 26.78 -1.24
N LEU A 378 -5.51 27.07 -1.39
CA LEU A 378 -6.20 26.96 -2.67
C LEU A 378 -6.06 28.20 -3.56
N SER A 379 -5.60 29.33 -3.01
CA SER A 379 -5.30 30.55 -3.77
C SER A 379 -4.15 30.34 -4.77
N SER A 380 -3.21 29.43 -4.46
CA SER A 380 -2.09 29.07 -5.33
C SER A 380 -2.52 28.02 -6.36
N ARG A 381 -2.45 28.38 -7.65
CA ARG A 381 -2.71 27.44 -8.76
C ARG A 381 -1.78 26.22 -8.72
N THR A 382 -0.52 26.44 -8.34
CA THR A 382 0.47 25.37 -8.21
C THR A 382 0.08 24.40 -7.11
N ASN A 383 -0.29 24.90 -5.93
CA ASN A 383 -0.74 24.05 -4.81
C ASN A 383 -1.99 23.27 -5.21
N ARG A 384 -2.96 23.93 -5.83
CA ARG A 384 -4.19 23.27 -6.30
C ARG A 384 -3.91 22.15 -7.29
N LEU A 385 -2.95 22.34 -8.21
CA LEU A 385 -2.53 21.30 -9.15
C LEU A 385 -1.84 20.14 -8.43
N LEU A 386 -0.94 20.42 -7.49
CA LEU A 386 -0.23 19.43 -6.69
C LEU A 386 -1.18 18.58 -5.84
N ILE A 387 -2.13 19.22 -5.15
CA ILE A 387 -3.18 18.55 -4.37
C ILE A 387 -3.98 17.62 -5.28
N LYS A 388 -4.46 18.14 -6.43
CA LYS A 388 -5.24 17.36 -7.40
C LYS A 388 -4.45 16.16 -7.94
N ALA A 389 -3.14 16.32 -8.16
CA ALA A 389 -2.28 15.26 -8.67
C ALA A 389 -2.08 14.09 -7.70
N THR A 390 -2.40 14.25 -6.40
CA THR A 390 -2.33 13.13 -5.44
C THR A 390 -3.47 12.14 -5.58
N HIS A 391 -4.59 12.54 -6.21
CA HIS A 391 -5.80 11.74 -6.31
C HIS A 391 -6.37 11.23 -4.97
N PHE A 392 -6.02 11.90 -3.86
CA PHE A 392 -6.53 11.56 -2.53
C PHE A 392 -8.05 11.78 -2.40
N MET A 393 -8.59 12.70 -3.19
CA MET A 393 -10.02 12.97 -3.30
C MET A 393 -10.37 13.46 -4.72
N PRO A 394 -11.65 13.37 -5.13
CA PRO A 394 -12.11 13.91 -6.40
C PRO A 394 -11.86 15.42 -6.47
N GLY A 395 -11.48 15.92 -7.66
CA GLY A 395 -11.10 17.32 -7.82
C GLY A 395 -12.21 18.33 -7.45
N GLU A 396 -13.47 17.92 -7.57
CA GLU A 396 -14.66 18.68 -7.15
C GLU A 396 -14.82 18.80 -5.63
N ASN A 397 -14.14 17.95 -4.85
CA ASN A 397 -14.15 18.00 -3.39
C ASN A 397 -12.97 18.80 -2.80
N ILE A 398 -12.04 19.29 -3.63
CA ILE A 398 -10.95 20.17 -3.21
C ILE A 398 -11.51 21.59 -3.02
N ILE A 399 -11.98 21.88 -1.80
CA ILE A 399 -12.59 23.16 -1.43
C ILE A 399 -11.98 23.71 -0.14
N SER A 400 -12.13 25.02 0.08
CA SER A 400 -11.72 25.67 1.33
C SER A 400 -12.77 25.52 2.43
N THR A 401 -12.41 25.80 3.69
CA THR A 401 -13.38 25.93 4.80
C THR A 401 -14.49 26.94 4.49
N THR A 402 -14.14 28.08 3.90
CA THR A 402 -15.10 29.12 3.48
C THR A 402 -15.99 28.68 2.33
N ASP A 403 -15.43 27.94 1.36
CA ASP A 403 -16.23 27.35 0.28
C ASP A 403 -17.20 26.29 0.82
N TYR A 404 -16.80 25.56 1.86
CA TYR A 404 -17.63 24.55 2.49
C TYR A 404 -18.92 25.16 3.07
N ILE A 405 -18.77 26.24 3.85
CA ILE A 405 -19.90 27.00 4.40
C ILE A 405 -20.80 27.49 3.26
N ARG A 406 -20.21 28.19 2.29
CA ARG A 406 -20.94 28.74 1.14
C ARG A 406 -21.71 27.67 0.37
N VAL A 407 -21.09 26.52 0.09
CA VAL A 407 -21.74 25.42 -0.63
C VAL A 407 -22.91 24.84 0.16
N MET A 408 -22.79 24.69 1.48
CA MET A 408 -23.90 24.19 2.29
C MET A 408 -25.06 25.20 2.36
N GLU A 409 -24.76 26.49 2.50
CA GLU A 409 -25.77 27.56 2.47
C GLU A 409 -26.47 27.64 1.10
N GLU A 410 -25.71 27.55 0.00
CA GLU A 410 -26.26 27.47 -1.37
C GLU A 410 -27.18 26.26 -1.58
N ILE A 411 -26.92 25.14 -0.92
CA ILE A 411 -27.77 23.95 -0.96
C ILE A 411 -29.07 24.19 -0.16
N GLY A 412 -29.06 25.09 0.82
CA GLY A 412 -30.19 25.41 1.68
C GLY A 412 -30.06 24.96 3.13
N TYR A 413 -28.86 24.59 3.59
CA TYR A 413 -28.61 24.39 5.02
C TYR A 413 -28.59 25.72 5.78
N VAL A 414 -29.03 25.70 7.04
CA VAL A 414 -28.95 26.81 7.99
C VAL A 414 -28.12 26.41 9.20
N ASP A 415 -27.69 27.38 10.03
CA ASP A 415 -26.78 27.14 11.18
C ASP A 415 -25.55 26.29 10.79
N VAL A 416 -24.94 26.64 9.65
CA VAL A 416 -23.76 25.94 9.15
C VAL A 416 -22.56 26.28 10.04
N LYS A 417 -21.92 25.25 10.57
CA LYS A 417 -20.73 25.37 11.43
C LYS A 417 -19.62 24.52 10.87
N VAL A 418 -18.42 25.10 10.81
CA VAL A 418 -17.18 24.41 10.48
C VAL A 418 -16.22 24.63 11.63
N GLU A 419 -15.85 23.57 12.32
CA GLU A 419 -14.85 23.56 13.39
C GLU A 419 -13.58 22.89 12.85
N ASP A 420 -12.45 23.59 12.89
CA ASP A 420 -11.15 23.02 12.56
C ASP A 420 -10.62 22.24 13.77
N ILE A 421 -10.39 20.95 13.57
CA ILE A 421 -9.87 20.02 14.59
C ILE A 421 -8.57 19.36 14.09
N SER A 422 -7.83 20.03 13.22
CA SER A 422 -6.60 19.50 12.60
C SER A 422 -5.52 19.16 13.63
N GLU A 423 -5.31 20.07 14.60
CA GLU A 423 -4.35 19.88 15.71
C GLU A 423 -4.72 18.67 16.58
N ASP A 424 -6.01 18.37 16.58
CA ASP A 424 -6.67 17.34 17.36
C ASP A 424 -6.70 15.95 16.68
N VAL A 425 -6.28 15.88 15.41
CA VAL A 425 -6.38 14.65 14.59
C VAL A 425 -5.03 14.27 13.99
N PHE A 426 -4.41 15.16 13.22
CA PHE A 426 -3.22 14.80 12.46
C PHE A 426 -2.04 14.30 13.32
N PRO A 427 -1.69 14.93 14.45
CA PRO A 427 -0.58 14.44 15.27
C PRO A 427 -0.80 13.01 15.80
N GLY A 428 -2.01 12.73 16.31
CA GLY A 428 -2.38 11.41 16.81
C GLY A 428 -2.38 10.36 15.72
N PHE A 429 -2.91 10.71 14.55
CA PHE A 429 -2.94 9.81 13.39
C PHE A 429 -1.53 9.46 12.91
N MET A 430 -0.65 10.46 12.76
CA MET A 430 0.73 10.25 12.34
C MET A 430 1.50 9.38 13.36
N ALA A 431 1.30 9.62 14.66
CA ALA A 431 1.89 8.78 15.70
C ALA A 431 1.40 7.32 15.61
N PHE A 432 0.11 7.09 15.41
CA PHE A 432 -0.47 5.75 15.23
C PHE A 432 0.12 5.02 14.01
N LEU A 433 0.25 5.71 12.87
CA LEU A 433 0.83 5.13 11.66
C LEU A 433 2.32 4.81 11.84
N SER A 434 3.05 5.63 12.62
CA SER A 434 4.51 5.45 12.79
C SER A 434 4.84 4.13 13.49
N ALA A 435 3.92 3.64 14.32
CA ALA A 435 4.04 2.38 15.04
C ALA A 435 3.76 1.13 14.16
N ARG A 436 3.44 1.29 12.87
CA ARG A 436 2.95 0.19 12.01
C ARG A 436 3.94 -0.30 10.95
N GLY A 437 5.17 0.21 10.97
CA GLY A 437 6.27 -0.27 10.13
C GLY A 437 6.65 0.67 9.00
N PHE A 438 7.66 0.25 8.21
CA PHE A 438 8.37 1.14 7.28
C PHE A 438 7.49 1.75 6.18
N ALA A 439 6.52 1.01 5.63
CA ALA A 439 5.62 1.53 4.60
C ALA A 439 4.74 2.68 5.12
N TRP A 440 4.31 2.59 6.38
CA TRP A 440 3.51 3.63 7.03
C TRP A 440 4.34 4.85 7.41
N TRP A 441 5.60 4.65 7.76
CA TRP A 441 6.56 5.75 7.92
C TRP A 441 6.69 6.59 6.63
N LEU A 442 6.75 5.95 5.47
CA LEU A 442 6.78 6.66 4.18
C LEU A 442 5.48 7.42 3.90
N PHE A 443 4.32 6.83 4.23
CA PHE A 443 3.01 7.47 4.07
C PHE A 443 2.86 8.72 4.96
N ILE A 444 3.43 8.71 6.18
CA ILE A 444 3.41 9.87 7.08
C ILE A 444 4.08 11.09 6.44
N HIS A 445 5.14 10.91 5.64
CA HIS A 445 5.77 12.03 4.95
C HIS A 445 4.87 12.65 3.88
N ILE A 446 4.08 11.82 3.17
CA ILE A 446 3.08 12.30 2.22
C ILE A 446 1.98 13.08 2.96
N LEU A 447 1.47 12.52 4.06
CA LEU A 447 0.45 13.17 4.87
C LEU A 447 0.96 14.48 5.49
N SER A 448 2.19 14.50 6.02
CA SER A 448 2.83 15.70 6.57
C SER A 448 2.97 16.80 5.52
N TRP A 449 3.33 16.43 4.29
CA TRP A 449 3.38 17.36 3.17
C TRP A 449 1.98 17.90 2.83
N TYR A 450 0.95 17.06 2.85
CA TYR A 450 -0.44 17.47 2.63
C TYR A 450 -0.95 18.45 3.69
N VAL A 451 -0.63 18.20 4.97
CA VAL A 451 -0.89 19.12 6.08
C VAL A 451 -0.14 20.43 5.89
N GLY A 452 1.14 20.37 5.49
CA GLY A 452 1.96 21.54 5.18
C GLY A 452 1.45 22.35 3.97
N LEU A 453 0.79 21.70 3.02
CA LEU A 453 0.06 22.36 1.93
C LEU A 453 -1.27 22.99 2.38
N GLY A 454 -1.60 22.92 3.66
CA GLY A 454 -2.77 23.58 4.23
C GLY A 454 -4.03 22.72 4.26
N ALA A 455 -3.91 21.39 4.21
CA ALA A 455 -5.03 20.50 4.52
C ALA A 455 -5.52 20.73 5.95
N ARG A 456 -6.84 20.64 6.14
CA ARG A 456 -7.54 20.78 7.41
C ARG A 456 -8.50 19.61 7.61
N PHE A 457 -8.51 19.07 8.82
CA PHE A 457 -9.50 18.11 9.26
C PHE A 457 -10.56 18.84 10.07
N VAL A 458 -11.80 18.82 9.60
CA VAL A 458 -12.87 19.66 10.14
C VAL A 458 -14.06 18.82 10.58
N ILE A 459 -14.81 19.34 11.56
CA ILE A 459 -16.19 18.94 11.81
C ILE A 459 -17.10 19.96 11.15
N VAL A 460 -17.92 19.50 10.22
CA VAL A 460 -18.92 20.34 9.55
C VAL A 460 -20.30 19.91 9.97
N SER A 461 -21.18 20.86 10.29
CA SER A 461 -22.59 20.57 10.54
C SER A 461 -23.49 21.61 9.89
N GLY A 462 -24.72 21.23 9.59
CA GLY A 462 -25.76 22.14 9.13
C GLY A 462 -27.15 21.57 9.40
N ALA A 463 -28.11 22.44 9.65
CA ALA A 463 -29.49 22.11 9.90
C ALA A 463 -30.35 22.27 8.64
N ARG A 464 -31.40 21.47 8.53
CA ARG A 464 -32.52 21.79 7.62
C ARG A 464 -33.39 22.84 8.30
N ALA A 465 -33.75 23.90 7.57
CA ALA A 465 -34.70 24.89 8.06
C ALA A 465 -36.04 24.25 8.49
N ASP A 466 -36.71 24.88 9.47
CA ASP A 466 -37.95 24.37 10.09
C ASP A 466 -39.16 24.27 9.15
#